data_AF-A0A8T5RYH5-F1
#
_entry.id   AF-A0A8T5RYH5-F1
#
_cell.length_a   1.000
_cell.length_b   1.000
_cell.length_c   1.000
_cell.angle_alpha   90.00
_cell.angle_beta   90.00
_cell.angle_gamma   90.00
#
_symmetry.space_group_name_H-M   'P 1'
#
loop_
_entity.id
_entity.type
_entity.pdbx_description
1 polymer ?
#
loop_
_entity_poly.entity_id
_entity_poly.type
_entity_poly.pdbx_seq_one_letter_code
_entity_poly.pdbx_strand_id
1 'polypeptide(L)'
;MEEDTSNLTEELPFKYELYRKLTHLVVLGIAFFYFTLGFLVQNFFVYVLDFFPSIISEFFFSIYNIETDKMIFTQYLVVFLVGVSLIGLLTADFIRILKPKLYPLKSVNRILRKKERHMRLGPHISMGIGCFSIILLYGPFQPIGPFSICTSMTMSIFGDMAANLIGRKFGRNKIRRTKKTYEGLIAGMSVAYLSGVITLLFLNQLYTINLLTLILLPLIGTLIIGFFDFLDLDVDDNLSYNFVLSTVLFFISIFLLT
;
A
#
# COMPACT_ATOMS: atom_id res chain seq x y z
N MET A 1 -33.81 -11.16 -0.39
CA MET A 1 -33.49 -10.68 -1.76
C MET A 1 -32.52 -11.68 -2.35
N GLU A 2 -33.03 -12.56 -3.20
CA GLU A 2 -32.21 -13.32 -4.13
C GLU A 2 -31.54 -12.30 -5.05
N GLU A 3 -30.23 -12.15 -4.90
CA GLU A 3 -29.45 -11.29 -5.78
C GLU A 3 -29.26 -12.07 -7.08
N ASP A 4 -30.01 -11.67 -8.10
CA ASP A 4 -30.09 -12.25 -9.44
C ASP A 4 -28.68 -12.51 -10.01
N THR A 5 -28.21 -13.75 -9.88
CA THR A 5 -26.86 -14.19 -10.29
C THR A 5 -26.69 -14.26 -11.81
N SER A 6 -27.75 -13.99 -12.57
CA SER A 6 -27.83 -14.23 -14.01
C SER A 6 -27.12 -13.20 -14.89
N ASN A 7 -26.78 -12.00 -14.35
CA ASN A 7 -26.16 -10.91 -15.13
C ASN A 7 -24.80 -10.43 -14.60
N LEU A 8 -24.06 -11.29 -13.88
CA LEU A 8 -22.74 -10.92 -13.35
C LEU A 8 -21.65 -11.10 -14.41
N THR A 9 -21.37 -10.02 -15.16
CA THR A 9 -20.19 -9.90 -16.02
C THR A 9 -18.92 -10.22 -15.23
N GLU A 10 -17.97 -10.94 -15.85
CA GLU A 10 -16.67 -11.25 -15.20
C GLU A 10 -15.90 -9.99 -14.79
N GLU A 11 -16.12 -8.90 -15.53
CA GLU A 11 -15.49 -7.61 -15.31
C GLU A 11 -16.39 -6.63 -14.58
N LEU A 12 -15.79 -5.88 -13.66
CA LEU A 12 -16.45 -4.77 -12.98
C LEU A 12 -16.65 -3.60 -13.94
N PRO A 13 -17.82 -2.91 -13.90
CA PRO A 13 -18.01 -1.64 -14.58
C PRO A 13 -16.94 -0.63 -14.17
N PHE A 14 -16.52 0.24 -15.09
CA PHE A 14 -15.45 1.21 -14.89
C PHE A 14 -15.61 2.03 -13.59
N LYS A 15 -16.83 2.46 -13.26
CA LYS A 15 -17.15 3.19 -12.02
C LYS A 15 -16.74 2.42 -10.75
N TYR A 16 -17.03 1.11 -10.69
CA TYR A 16 -16.70 0.29 -9.52
C TYR A 16 -15.23 -0.09 -9.48
N GLU A 17 -14.57 -0.21 -10.63
CA GLU A 17 -13.11 -0.38 -10.70
C GLU A 17 -12.40 0.87 -10.18
N LEU A 18 -12.88 2.07 -10.52
CA LEU A 18 -12.36 3.32 -9.97
C LEU A 18 -12.51 3.35 -8.44
N TYR A 19 -13.69 3.03 -7.90
CA TYR A 19 -13.88 2.97 -6.45
C TYR A 19 -12.96 1.95 -5.79
N ARG A 20 -12.77 0.77 -6.38
CA ARG A 20 -11.79 -0.21 -5.90
C ARG A 20 -10.39 0.39 -5.85
N LYS A 21 -9.91 1.04 -6.91
CA LYS A 21 -8.57 1.65 -6.91
C LYS A 21 -8.45 2.81 -5.92
N LEU A 22 -9.51 3.58 -5.70
CA LEU A 22 -9.54 4.62 -4.66
C LEU A 22 -9.38 4.05 -3.25
N THR A 23 -9.93 2.86 -2.96
CA THR A 23 -9.70 2.22 -1.65
C THR A 23 -8.25 1.82 -1.41
N HIS A 24 -7.46 1.60 -2.48
CA HIS A 24 -6.02 1.31 -2.34
C HIS A 24 -5.24 2.56 -1.89
N LEU A 25 -5.77 3.77 -2.10
CA LEU A 25 -5.14 5.01 -1.63
C LEU A 25 -5.11 5.11 -0.10
N VAL A 26 -5.92 4.33 0.64
CA VAL A 26 -5.85 4.27 2.10
C VAL A 26 -4.44 3.89 2.58
N VAL A 27 -3.69 3.11 1.78
CA VAL A 27 -2.31 2.72 2.09
C VAL A 27 -1.35 3.91 2.05
N LEU A 28 -1.64 4.99 1.32
CA LEU A 28 -0.85 6.23 1.40
C LEU A 28 -0.91 6.87 2.80
N GLY A 29 -1.95 6.54 3.57
CA GLY A 29 -2.00 6.90 4.99
C GLY A 29 -0.77 6.38 5.75
N ILE A 30 -0.21 5.22 5.38
CA ILE A 30 1.01 4.67 6.00
C ILE A 30 2.19 5.61 5.80
N ALA A 31 2.41 6.11 4.57
CA ALA A 31 3.49 7.06 4.29
C ALA A 31 3.32 8.37 5.06
N PHE A 32 2.07 8.84 5.18
CA PHE A 32 1.74 10.01 6.01
C PHE A 32 1.99 9.76 7.52
N PHE A 33 1.69 8.56 8.02
CA PHE A 33 1.96 8.21 9.42
C PHE A 33 3.47 8.16 9.72
N TYR A 34 4.27 7.60 8.82
CA TYR A 34 5.73 7.53 8.96
C TYR A 34 6.41 8.89 9.13
N PHE A 35 5.96 9.90 8.39
CA PHE A 35 6.72 11.13 8.25
C PHE A 35 6.01 12.38 8.80
N THR A 36 4.71 12.30 9.11
CA THR A 36 3.95 13.47 9.55
C THR A 36 3.28 13.27 10.90
N LEU A 37 2.63 12.12 11.13
CA LEU A 37 1.87 11.92 12.37
C LEU A 37 2.73 11.53 13.57
N GLY A 38 3.89 10.90 13.40
CA GLY A 38 4.75 10.48 14.52
C GLY A 38 4.93 11.58 15.59
N PHE A 39 5.20 12.82 15.15
CA PHE A 39 5.37 13.98 16.03
C PHE A 39 4.07 14.48 16.69
N LEU A 40 2.95 14.51 15.96
CA LEU A 40 1.66 14.97 16.49
C LEU A 40 1.04 13.94 17.44
N VAL A 41 1.15 12.67 17.08
CA VAL A 41 0.65 11.53 17.84
C VAL A 41 1.43 11.36 19.12
N GLN A 42 2.74 11.62 19.10
CA GLN A 42 3.58 11.62 20.31
C GLN A 42 2.94 12.47 21.42
N ASN A 43 2.64 13.74 21.15
CA ASN A 43 2.06 14.65 22.14
C ASN A 43 0.63 14.27 22.53
N PHE A 44 -0.17 13.76 21.58
CA PHE A 44 -1.53 13.29 21.85
C PHE A 44 -1.54 12.02 22.72
N PHE A 45 -0.66 11.05 22.46
CA PHE A 45 -0.60 9.83 23.25
C PHE A 45 -0.10 10.09 24.66
N VAL A 46 0.89 10.97 24.84
CA VAL A 46 1.31 11.42 26.17
C VAL A 46 0.08 11.95 26.94
N TYR A 47 -0.68 12.85 26.32
CA TYR A 47 -1.89 13.41 26.94
C TYR A 47 -2.98 12.37 27.19
N VAL A 48 -3.20 11.41 26.29
CA VAL A 48 -4.20 10.34 26.46
C VAL A 48 -3.79 9.34 27.54
N LEU A 49 -2.50 8.99 27.62
CA LEU A 49 -1.96 8.05 28.59
C LEU A 49 -2.06 8.58 30.04
N ASP A 50 -2.11 9.89 30.22
CA ASP A 50 -2.39 10.52 31.53
C ASP A 50 -3.79 10.17 32.07
N PHE A 51 -4.74 9.75 31.20
CA PHE A 51 -6.06 9.28 31.61
C PHE A 51 -6.11 7.78 31.93
N PHE A 52 -5.05 7.02 31.64
CA PHE A 52 -5.00 5.58 31.92
C PHE A 52 -4.37 5.30 33.30
N PRO A 53 -4.66 4.13 33.90
CA PRO A 53 -4.01 3.70 35.14
C PRO A 53 -2.48 3.73 35.01
N SER A 54 -1.78 4.11 36.10
CA SER A 54 -0.33 4.29 36.13
C SER A 54 0.45 3.09 35.60
N ILE A 55 0.00 1.86 35.84
CA ILE A 55 0.62 0.64 35.31
C ILE A 55 0.65 0.61 33.77
N ILE A 56 -0.43 1.04 33.12
CA ILE A 56 -0.52 1.07 31.65
C ILE A 56 0.33 2.23 31.12
N SER A 57 0.24 3.39 31.77
CA SER A 57 1.01 4.57 31.41
C SER A 57 2.52 4.32 31.54
N GLU A 58 2.98 3.78 32.67
CA GLU A 58 4.38 3.43 32.94
C GLU A 58 4.92 2.35 31.99
N PHE A 59 4.13 1.33 31.65
CA PHE A 59 4.53 0.33 30.65
C PHE A 59 4.72 0.96 29.26
N PHE A 60 3.80 1.84 28.85
CA PHE A 60 3.89 2.53 27.57
C PHE A 60 5.04 3.55 27.55
N PHE A 61 5.21 4.32 28.63
CA PHE A 61 6.31 5.25 28.81
C PHE A 61 7.66 4.54 28.92
N SER A 62 7.72 3.32 29.45
CA SER A 62 8.92 2.48 29.45
C SER A 62 9.35 2.18 28.01
N ILE A 63 8.45 1.70 27.16
CA ILE A 63 8.75 1.44 25.73
C ILE A 63 9.14 2.75 25.02
N TYR A 64 8.47 3.85 25.35
CA TYR A 64 8.65 5.16 24.76
C TYR A 64 9.96 5.85 25.15
N ASN A 65 10.38 5.76 26.42
CA ASN A 65 11.62 6.37 26.92
C ASN A 65 12.87 5.52 26.62
N ILE A 66 12.71 4.25 26.28
CA ILE A 66 13.81 3.38 25.85
C ILE A 66 14.40 3.84 24.51
N GLU A 67 13.61 4.48 23.65
CA GLU A 67 14.08 4.97 22.35
C GLU A 67 14.02 6.49 22.25
N THR A 68 15.17 7.14 22.44
CA THR A 68 15.36 8.58 22.20
C THR A 68 15.11 9.00 20.74
N ASP A 69 15.04 8.06 19.81
CA ASP A 69 14.81 8.34 18.39
C ASP A 69 13.30 8.30 18.04
N LYS A 70 12.75 9.48 17.75
CA LYS A 70 11.35 9.68 17.33
C LYS A 70 10.94 8.80 16.14
N MET A 71 11.88 8.44 15.28
CA MET A 71 11.57 7.67 14.09
C MET A 71 11.32 6.21 14.40
N ILE A 72 12.04 5.64 15.38
CA ILE A 72 11.81 4.26 15.80
C ILE A 72 10.49 4.14 16.57
N PHE A 73 10.14 5.13 17.39
CA PHE A 73 8.78 5.24 17.96
C PHE A 73 7.70 5.26 16.85
N THR A 74 7.91 6.09 15.82
CA THR A 74 6.95 6.20 14.71
C THR A 74 6.83 4.88 13.94
N GLN A 75 7.93 4.14 13.78
CA GLN A 75 7.94 2.80 13.22
C GLN A 75 7.05 1.84 14.04
N TYR A 76 7.19 1.79 15.36
CA TYR A 76 6.33 0.93 16.19
C TYR A 76 4.86 1.34 16.15
N LEU A 77 4.59 2.65 16.15
CA LEU A 77 3.24 3.16 16.00
C LEU A 77 2.63 2.73 14.67
N VAL A 78 3.37 2.83 13.56
CA VAL A 78 2.91 2.39 12.23
C VAL A 78 2.67 0.88 12.23
N VAL A 79 3.59 0.08 12.78
CA VAL A 79 3.42 -1.39 12.91
C VAL A 79 2.14 -1.70 13.69
N PHE A 80 1.92 -1.03 14.82
CA PHE A 80 0.73 -1.23 15.64
C PHE A 80 -0.56 -0.88 14.89
N LEU A 81 -0.63 0.32 14.29
CA LEU A 81 -1.83 0.79 13.57
C LEU A 81 -2.15 -0.08 12.36
N VAL A 82 -1.14 -0.45 11.57
CA VAL A 82 -1.32 -1.34 10.42
C VAL A 82 -1.69 -2.75 10.87
N GLY A 83 -1.11 -3.24 11.97
CA GLY A 83 -1.47 -4.54 12.56
C GLY A 83 -2.93 -4.59 13.02
N VAL A 84 -3.39 -3.58 13.76
CA VAL A 84 -4.80 -3.46 14.18
C VAL A 84 -5.72 -3.37 12.96
N SER A 85 -5.34 -2.58 11.95
CA SER A 85 -6.09 -2.47 10.69
C SER A 85 -6.19 -3.81 9.96
N LEU A 86 -5.09 -4.56 9.85
CA LEU A 86 -5.06 -5.86 9.20
C LEU A 86 -5.93 -6.89 9.93
N ILE A 87 -5.89 -6.93 11.27
CA ILE A 87 -6.76 -7.78 12.08
C ILE A 87 -8.23 -7.41 11.86
N GLY A 88 -8.55 -6.11 11.84
CA GLY A 88 -9.90 -5.62 11.55
C GLY A 88 -10.40 -6.03 10.16
N LEU A 89 -9.56 -5.86 9.13
CA LEU A 89 -9.86 -6.23 7.74
C LEU A 89 -10.05 -7.75 7.60
N LEU A 90 -9.16 -8.56 8.19
CA LEU A 90 -9.28 -10.02 8.22
C LEU A 90 -10.58 -10.44 8.89
N THR A 91 -10.89 -9.88 10.06
CA THR A 91 -12.12 -10.19 10.80
C THR A 91 -13.36 -9.84 9.99
N ALA A 92 -13.38 -8.66 9.36
CA ALA A 92 -14.46 -8.23 8.49
C ALA A 92 -14.65 -9.19 7.31
N ASP A 93 -13.56 -9.65 6.68
CA ASP A 93 -13.61 -10.56 5.54
C ASP A 93 -14.01 -11.98 5.95
N PHE A 94 -13.56 -12.47 7.12
CA PHE A 94 -14.04 -13.72 7.69
C PHE A 94 -15.55 -13.68 7.95
N ILE A 95 -16.08 -12.59 8.50
CA ILE A 95 -17.52 -12.41 8.68
C ILE A 95 -18.23 -12.39 7.32
N ARG A 96 -17.67 -11.70 6.31
CA ARG A 96 -18.20 -11.67 4.94
C ARG A 96 -18.32 -13.07 4.34
N ILE A 97 -17.31 -13.92 4.54
CA ILE A 97 -17.25 -15.29 3.98
C ILE A 97 -18.14 -16.24 4.77
N LEU A 98 -18.02 -16.27 6.10
CA LEU A 98 -18.70 -17.25 6.96
C LEU A 98 -20.17 -16.90 7.24
N LYS A 99 -20.48 -15.61 7.37
CA LYS A 99 -21.84 -15.12 7.71
C LYS A 99 -22.22 -13.90 6.86
N PRO A 100 -22.35 -14.03 5.53
CA PRO A 100 -22.64 -12.91 4.62
C PRO A 100 -23.92 -12.12 4.95
N LYS A 101 -24.92 -12.76 5.57
CA LYS A 101 -26.16 -12.10 6.00
C LYS A 101 -25.93 -11.04 7.09
N LEU A 102 -24.97 -11.31 7.99
CA LEU A 102 -24.61 -10.45 9.13
C LEU A 102 -23.52 -9.43 8.80
N TYR A 103 -22.88 -9.53 7.62
CA TYR A 103 -21.83 -8.62 7.23
C TYR A 103 -22.39 -7.19 7.10
N PRO A 104 -21.89 -6.22 7.90
CA PRO A 104 -22.47 -4.87 7.96
C PRO A 104 -22.19 -4.05 6.69
N LEU A 105 -21.05 -4.31 6.02
CA LEU A 105 -20.57 -3.53 4.89
C LEU A 105 -20.94 -4.15 3.54
N LYS A 106 -22.23 -4.50 3.35
CA LYS A 106 -22.71 -5.16 2.11
C LYS A 106 -22.38 -4.40 0.82
N SER A 107 -22.20 -3.07 0.90
CA SER A 107 -21.77 -2.23 -0.22
C SER A 107 -20.40 -2.61 -0.78
N VAL A 108 -19.49 -3.16 0.03
CA VAL A 108 -18.14 -3.59 -0.40
C VAL A 108 -18.22 -4.72 -1.43
N ASN A 109 -19.27 -5.55 -1.41
CA ASN A 109 -19.44 -6.61 -2.41
C ASN A 109 -19.59 -6.06 -3.84
N ARG A 110 -19.98 -4.78 -4.00
CA ARG A 110 -20.11 -4.14 -5.32
C ARG A 110 -18.76 -3.85 -5.99
N ILE A 111 -17.68 -3.73 -5.22
CA ILE A 111 -16.32 -3.46 -5.73
C ILE A 111 -15.47 -4.73 -5.88
N LEU A 112 -15.97 -5.89 -5.44
CA LEU A 112 -15.32 -7.18 -5.58
C LEU A 112 -15.65 -7.83 -6.92
N ARG A 113 -14.63 -8.39 -7.59
CA ARG A 113 -14.81 -9.18 -8.82
C ARG A 113 -15.50 -10.50 -8.49
N LYS A 114 -16.10 -11.14 -9.50
CA LYS A 114 -16.81 -12.42 -9.34
C LYS A 114 -15.94 -13.50 -8.65
N LYS A 115 -14.65 -13.58 -9.00
CA LYS A 115 -13.68 -14.50 -8.38
C LYS A 115 -13.37 -14.20 -6.91
N GLU A 116 -13.67 -12.99 -6.42
CA GLU A 116 -13.33 -12.48 -5.09
C GLU A 116 -14.53 -12.47 -4.10
N ARG A 117 -15.77 -12.68 -4.57
CA ARG A 117 -17.00 -12.51 -3.76
C ARG A 117 -17.33 -13.66 -2.80
N HIS A 118 -16.73 -14.84 -3.00
CA HIS A 118 -17.06 -16.03 -2.21
C HIS A 118 -15.90 -16.44 -1.31
N MET A 119 -15.21 -17.53 -1.63
CA MET A 119 -14.24 -18.15 -0.70
C MET A 119 -12.84 -17.53 -0.73
N ARG A 120 -12.60 -16.50 -1.56
CA ARG A 120 -11.29 -15.86 -1.63
C ARG A 120 -11.23 -14.65 -0.73
N LEU A 121 -10.08 -14.48 -0.06
CA LEU A 121 -9.77 -13.27 0.67
C LEU A 121 -9.84 -12.07 -0.28
N GLY A 122 -10.39 -10.95 0.21
CA GLY A 122 -10.48 -9.73 -0.56
C GLY A 122 -9.10 -9.20 -0.99
N PRO A 123 -9.00 -8.48 -2.12
CA PRO A 123 -7.74 -7.91 -2.61
C PRO A 123 -7.11 -6.88 -1.65
N HIS A 124 -7.90 -6.33 -0.72
CA HIS A 124 -7.40 -5.43 0.33
C HIS A 124 -6.60 -6.17 1.41
N ILE A 125 -6.87 -7.47 1.63
CA ILE A 125 -6.11 -8.28 2.58
C ILE A 125 -4.74 -8.63 2.02
N SER A 126 -4.66 -9.06 0.75
CA SER A 126 -3.36 -9.32 0.12
C SER A 126 -2.49 -8.07 0.08
N MET A 127 -3.10 -6.91 -0.23
CA MET A 127 -2.44 -5.62 -0.12
C MET A 127 -1.98 -5.32 1.32
N GLY A 128 -2.86 -5.49 2.31
CA GLY A 128 -2.56 -5.24 3.72
C GLY A 128 -1.45 -6.14 4.26
N ILE A 129 -1.45 -7.43 3.92
CA ILE A 129 -0.38 -8.38 4.26
C ILE A 129 0.93 -7.94 3.60
N GLY A 130 0.90 -7.56 2.31
CA GLY A 130 2.08 -7.06 1.62
C GLY A 130 2.67 -5.83 2.30
N CYS A 131 1.83 -4.85 2.62
CA CYS A 131 2.22 -3.64 3.34
C CYS A 131 2.80 -3.94 4.72
N PHE A 132 2.11 -4.77 5.52
CA PHE A 132 2.56 -5.14 6.85
C PHE A 132 3.89 -5.91 6.83
N SER A 133 4.07 -6.79 5.84
CA SER A 133 5.30 -7.58 5.69
C SER A 133 6.51 -6.68 5.42
N ILE A 134 6.40 -5.73 4.49
CA ILE A 134 7.52 -4.83 4.16
C ILE A 134 7.84 -3.86 5.30
N ILE A 135 6.82 -3.44 6.06
CA ILE A 135 6.98 -2.60 7.26
C ILE A 135 7.77 -3.34 8.35
N LEU A 136 7.45 -4.61 8.60
CA LEU A 136 8.17 -5.42 9.59
C LEU A 136 9.61 -5.72 9.16
N LEU A 137 9.81 -6.03 7.87
CA LEU A 137 11.11 -6.44 7.35
C LEU A 137 12.07 -5.26 7.20
N TYR A 138 11.61 -4.15 6.60
CA TYR A 138 12.49 -3.04 6.23
C TYR A 138 12.38 -1.85 7.16
N GLY A 139 11.23 -1.64 7.81
CA GLY A 139 10.99 -0.49 8.67
C GLY A 139 12.00 -0.30 9.81
N PRO A 140 12.58 -1.34 10.44
CA PRO A 140 13.62 -1.15 11.45
C PRO A 140 14.93 -0.51 10.94
N PHE A 141 15.20 -0.57 9.63
CA PHE A 141 16.46 -0.10 9.03
C PHE A 141 16.42 1.40 8.71
N GLN A 142 16.50 2.24 9.73
CA GLN A 142 16.37 3.69 9.57
C GLN A 142 17.60 4.35 8.92
N PRO A 143 17.44 5.37 8.03
CA PRO A 143 16.20 5.88 7.42
C PRO A 143 15.80 5.14 6.12
N ILE A 144 16.63 4.21 5.67
CA ILE A 144 16.50 3.52 4.36
C ILE A 144 15.17 2.75 4.25
N GLY A 145 14.74 2.12 5.33
CA GLY A 145 13.51 1.33 5.44
C GLY A 145 12.26 2.13 5.08
N PRO A 146 11.88 3.14 5.88
CA PRO A 146 10.70 3.97 5.59
C PRO A 146 10.77 4.64 4.21
N PHE A 147 11.96 5.05 3.78
CA PHE A 147 12.20 5.62 2.46
C PHE A 147 11.79 4.66 1.34
N SER A 148 12.30 3.42 1.36
CA SER A 148 12.00 2.40 0.35
C SER A 148 10.55 1.93 0.43
N ILE A 149 9.98 1.79 1.63
CA ILE A 149 8.57 1.43 1.84
C ILE A 149 7.65 2.48 1.22
N CYS A 150 7.83 3.75 1.57
CA CYS A 150 6.92 4.80 1.12
C CYS A 150 7.02 5.05 -0.38
N THR A 151 8.23 5.01 -0.92
CA THR A 151 8.46 5.18 -2.37
C THR A 151 7.85 4.04 -3.16
N SER A 152 8.13 2.79 -2.77
CA SER A 152 7.59 1.61 -3.46
C SER A 152 6.05 1.52 -3.38
N MET A 153 5.44 1.75 -2.21
CA MET A 153 3.98 1.73 -2.07
C MET A 153 3.33 2.78 -2.98
N THR A 154 3.84 4.00 -2.94
CA THR A 154 3.28 5.12 -3.71
C THR A 154 3.37 4.84 -5.21
N MET A 155 4.55 4.43 -5.69
CA MET A 155 4.76 4.05 -7.09
C MET A 155 3.85 2.89 -7.52
N SER A 156 3.74 1.85 -6.70
CA SER A 156 2.92 0.67 -7.02
C SER A 156 1.45 1.02 -7.16
N ILE A 157 0.91 1.78 -6.21
CA ILE A 157 -0.52 2.14 -6.18
C ILE A 157 -0.88 3.05 -7.37
N PHE A 158 -0.12 4.12 -7.56
CA PHE A 158 -0.40 5.07 -8.63
C PHE A 158 -0.11 4.48 -10.02
N GLY A 159 0.95 3.67 -10.15
CA GLY A 159 1.29 2.97 -11.38
C GLY A 159 0.21 1.98 -11.82
N ASP A 160 -0.20 1.05 -10.95
CA ASP A 160 -1.25 0.06 -11.25
C ASP A 160 -2.61 0.74 -11.50
N MET A 161 -2.96 1.77 -10.72
CA MET A 161 -4.18 2.53 -10.94
C MET A 161 -4.17 3.22 -12.31
N ALA A 162 -3.08 3.88 -12.70
CA ALA A 162 -2.97 4.52 -14.00
C ALA A 162 -3.01 3.50 -15.14
N ALA A 163 -2.26 2.40 -15.02
CA ALA A 163 -2.22 1.34 -16.02
C ALA A 163 -3.61 0.75 -16.29
N ASN A 164 -4.34 0.45 -15.23
CA ASN A 164 -5.68 -0.12 -15.33
C ASN A 164 -6.70 0.90 -15.87
N LEU A 165 -6.78 2.11 -15.30
CA LEU A 165 -7.79 3.09 -15.70
C LEU A 165 -7.58 3.59 -17.13
N ILE A 166 -6.33 3.90 -17.51
CA ILE A 166 -6.00 4.38 -18.85
C ILE A 166 -6.06 3.22 -19.85
N GLY A 167 -5.56 2.04 -19.48
CA GLY A 167 -5.64 0.86 -20.32
C GLY A 167 -7.08 0.47 -20.66
N ARG A 168 -8.02 0.55 -19.70
CA ARG A 168 -9.44 0.26 -19.97
C ARG A 168 -10.15 1.34 -20.77
N LYS A 169 -9.83 2.62 -20.56
CA LYS A 169 -10.54 3.75 -21.22
C LYS A 169 -10.00 4.07 -22.61
N PHE A 170 -8.68 3.98 -22.79
CA PHE A 170 -7.99 4.42 -24.01
C PHE A 170 -7.16 3.33 -24.69
N GLY A 171 -7.02 2.16 -24.06
CA GLY A 171 -6.21 1.08 -24.59
C GLY A 171 -6.76 0.52 -25.89
N ARG A 172 -5.90 0.47 -26.92
CA ARG A 172 -6.22 -0.08 -28.23
C ARG A 172 -5.31 -1.25 -28.56
N ASN A 173 -4.01 -1.10 -28.24
CA ASN A 173 -2.99 -2.07 -28.57
C ASN A 173 -2.77 -3.03 -27.41
N LYS A 174 -3.28 -4.26 -27.54
CA LYS A 174 -3.14 -5.29 -26.52
C LYS A 174 -1.71 -5.81 -26.43
N ILE A 175 -1.27 -6.11 -25.22
CA ILE A 175 0.01 -6.77 -24.95
C ILE A 175 -0.21 -8.28 -25.10
N ARG A 176 0.44 -8.88 -26.10
CA ARG A 176 0.36 -10.33 -26.37
C ARG A 176 -1.10 -10.80 -26.51
N ARG A 177 -1.50 -11.85 -25.78
CA ARG A 177 -2.87 -12.38 -25.70
C ARG A 177 -3.58 -12.01 -24.39
N THR A 178 -3.15 -10.93 -23.73
CA THR A 178 -3.69 -10.50 -22.44
C THR A 178 -4.78 -9.43 -22.63
N LYS A 179 -5.41 -9.04 -21.51
CA LYS A 179 -6.31 -7.88 -21.45
C LYS A 179 -5.57 -6.55 -21.22
N LYS A 180 -4.28 -6.60 -20.89
CA LYS A 180 -3.44 -5.41 -20.69
C LYS A 180 -3.09 -4.76 -22.03
N THR A 181 -2.87 -3.45 -22.02
CA THR A 181 -2.59 -2.66 -23.23
C THR A 181 -1.29 -1.88 -23.10
N TYR A 182 -0.62 -1.61 -24.22
CA TYR A 182 0.61 -0.82 -24.25
C TYR A 182 0.36 0.61 -23.76
N GLU A 183 -0.81 1.19 -24.05
CA GLU A 183 -1.18 2.50 -23.55
C GLU A 183 -1.33 2.51 -22.02
N GLY A 184 -1.92 1.45 -21.46
CA GLY A 184 -1.97 1.26 -20.01
C GLY A 184 -0.57 1.13 -19.42
N LEU A 185 0.28 0.28 -19.98
CA LEU A 185 1.65 0.07 -19.51
C LEU A 185 2.46 1.37 -19.49
N ILE A 186 2.47 2.13 -20.60
CA ILE A 186 3.20 3.41 -20.70
C ILE A 186 2.66 4.41 -19.68
N ALA A 187 1.35 4.48 -19.51
CA ALA A 187 0.75 5.38 -18.53
C ALA A 187 1.08 4.98 -17.09
N GLY A 188 1.02 3.69 -16.77
CA GLY A 188 1.41 3.14 -15.48
C GLY A 188 2.86 3.45 -15.13
N MET A 189 3.78 3.18 -16.07
CA MET A 189 5.19 3.48 -15.91
C MET A 189 5.44 4.99 -15.71
N SER A 190 4.80 5.83 -16.52
CA SER A 190 4.97 7.28 -16.44
C SER A 190 4.48 7.84 -15.09
N VAL A 191 3.32 7.38 -14.63
CA VAL A 191 2.73 7.80 -13.35
C VAL A 191 3.52 7.22 -12.17
N ALA A 192 4.01 5.98 -12.26
CA ALA A 192 4.89 5.39 -11.26
C ALA A 192 6.17 6.22 -11.09
N TYR A 193 6.83 6.58 -12.20
CA TYR A 193 8.04 7.42 -12.15
C TYR A 193 7.76 8.77 -11.49
N LEU A 194 6.73 9.48 -11.95
CA LEU A 194 6.37 10.80 -11.42
C LEU A 194 6.00 10.73 -9.93
N SER A 195 5.18 9.75 -9.53
CA SER A 195 4.78 9.58 -8.13
C SER A 195 5.97 9.21 -7.23
N GLY A 196 6.91 8.39 -7.72
CA GLY A 196 8.17 8.10 -7.03
C GLY A 196 9.01 9.35 -6.84
N VAL A 197 9.26 10.12 -7.89
CA VAL A 197 10.00 11.40 -7.81
C VAL A 197 9.33 12.37 -6.84
N ILE A 198 8.00 12.54 -6.93
CA ILE A 198 7.24 13.41 -6.02
C ILE A 198 7.41 12.95 -4.56
N THR A 199 7.30 11.64 -4.30
CA THR A 199 7.49 11.07 -2.96
C THR A 199 8.87 11.40 -2.44
N LEU A 200 9.91 11.18 -3.25
CA LEU A 200 11.29 11.49 -2.88
C LEU A 200 11.53 12.98 -2.66
N LEU A 201 10.90 13.87 -3.44
CA LEU A 201 10.97 15.32 -3.21
C LEU A 201 10.36 15.72 -1.86
N PHE A 202 9.25 15.12 -1.46
CA PHE A 202 8.68 15.32 -0.13
C PHE A 202 9.63 14.81 0.96
N LEU A 203 10.20 13.62 0.78
CA LEU A 203 11.17 13.06 1.73
C LEU A 203 12.48 13.86 1.79
N ASN A 204 12.84 14.57 0.71
CA ASN A 204 14.04 15.41 0.67
C ASN A 204 13.97 16.59 1.66
N GLN A 205 12.77 16.95 2.13
CA GLN A 205 12.61 17.95 3.20
C GLN A 205 13.06 17.42 4.57
N LEU A 206 13.07 16.10 4.74
CA LEU A 206 13.42 15.43 6.00
C LEU A 206 14.82 14.81 5.96
N TYR A 207 15.24 14.30 4.80
CA TYR A 207 16.54 13.66 4.58
C TYR A 207 17.22 14.26 3.37
N THR A 208 18.53 14.49 3.43
CA THR A 208 19.28 14.98 2.27
C THR A 208 19.42 13.86 1.23
N ILE A 209 18.61 13.94 0.16
CA ILE A 209 18.63 12.98 -0.95
C ILE A 209 19.46 13.58 -2.08
N ASN A 210 20.47 12.85 -2.53
CA ASN A 210 21.27 13.27 -3.68
C ASN A 210 20.45 13.20 -4.99
N LEU A 211 20.80 14.03 -5.97
CA LEU A 211 20.12 14.09 -7.27
C LEU A 211 20.11 12.72 -7.98
N LEU A 212 21.17 11.94 -7.79
CA LEU A 212 21.32 10.63 -8.39
C LEU A 212 20.26 9.64 -7.87
N THR A 213 20.00 9.62 -6.56
CA THR A 213 18.94 8.81 -5.96
C THR A 213 17.55 9.29 -6.40
N LEU A 214 17.35 10.60 -6.48
CA LEU A 214 16.10 11.20 -6.92
C LEU A 214 15.67 10.75 -8.32
N ILE A 215 16.65 10.48 -9.20
CA ILE A 215 16.41 10.04 -10.59
C ILE A 215 16.43 8.52 -10.70
N LEU A 216 17.48 7.86 -10.19
CA LEU A 216 17.69 6.43 -10.42
C LEU A 216 16.67 5.57 -9.68
N LEU A 217 16.31 5.94 -8.45
CA LEU A 217 15.45 5.09 -7.63
C LEU A 217 14.03 4.96 -8.22
N PRO A 218 13.35 6.06 -8.61
CA PRO A 218 12.07 5.97 -9.32
C PRO A 218 12.21 5.35 -10.72
N LEU A 219 13.33 5.54 -11.40
CA LEU A 219 13.57 4.92 -12.71
C LEU A 219 13.60 3.39 -12.60
N ILE A 220 14.39 2.86 -11.66
CA ILE A 220 14.50 1.42 -11.45
C ILE A 220 13.15 0.86 -11.01
N GLY A 221 12.46 1.53 -10.09
CA GLY A 221 11.15 1.08 -9.66
C GLY A 221 10.11 1.05 -10.79
N THR A 222 10.18 2.03 -11.70
CA THR A 222 9.31 2.08 -12.89
C THR A 222 9.59 0.95 -13.86
N LEU A 223 10.87 0.61 -14.08
CA LEU A 223 11.25 -0.52 -14.92
C LEU A 223 10.75 -1.85 -14.36
N ILE A 224 10.82 -2.02 -13.03
CA ILE A 224 10.29 -3.20 -12.35
C ILE A 224 8.78 -3.28 -12.52
N ILE A 225 8.04 -2.22 -12.20
CA ILE A 225 6.58 -2.19 -12.38
C ILE A 225 6.20 -2.51 -13.83
N GLY A 226 6.86 -1.86 -14.80
CA GLY A 226 6.62 -2.09 -16.22
C GLY A 226 6.91 -3.54 -16.65
N PHE A 227 7.98 -4.14 -16.13
CA PHE A 227 8.33 -5.52 -16.40
C PHE A 227 7.27 -6.49 -15.85
N PHE A 228 6.85 -6.31 -14.60
CA PHE A 228 5.80 -7.13 -13.99
C PHE A 228 4.45 -6.96 -14.70
N ASP A 229 4.09 -5.72 -15.07
CA ASP A 229 2.86 -5.46 -15.81
C ASP A 229 2.89 -6.11 -17.20
N PHE A 230 4.04 -6.14 -17.86
CA PHE A 230 4.22 -6.78 -19.16
C PHE A 230 4.16 -8.31 -19.10
N LEU A 231 4.63 -8.92 -18.00
CA LEU A 231 4.61 -10.38 -17.84
C LEU A 231 3.21 -10.93 -17.58
N ASP A 232 2.32 -10.14 -16.98
CA ASP A 232 0.94 -10.55 -16.62
C ASP A 232 0.93 -11.84 -15.77
N LEU A 233 1.63 -11.80 -14.63
CA LEU A 233 1.73 -12.94 -13.71
C LEU A 233 0.38 -13.24 -13.03
N ASP A 234 0.10 -14.52 -12.77
CA ASP A 234 -1.13 -14.95 -12.09
C ASP A 234 -1.16 -14.67 -10.57
N VAL A 235 -0.07 -14.13 -10.02
CA VAL A 235 0.05 -13.77 -8.60
C VAL A 235 -0.69 -12.46 -8.34
N ASP A 236 -1.21 -12.24 -7.12
CA ASP A 236 -1.88 -10.98 -6.78
C ASP A 236 -0.90 -9.79 -6.89
N ASP A 237 -1.14 -8.92 -7.86
CA ASP A 237 -0.35 -7.71 -8.11
C ASP A 237 -0.26 -6.82 -6.86
N ASN A 238 -1.30 -6.78 -6.02
CA ASN A 238 -1.32 -5.93 -4.81
C ASN A 238 -0.35 -6.42 -3.73
N LEU A 239 0.00 -7.71 -3.74
CA LEU A 239 1.01 -8.28 -2.84
C LEU A 239 2.39 -8.21 -3.50
N SER A 240 2.47 -8.67 -4.75
CA SER A 240 3.72 -8.85 -5.47
C SER A 240 4.45 -7.54 -5.71
N TYR A 241 3.73 -6.49 -6.14
CA TYR A 241 4.35 -5.20 -6.46
C TYR A 241 4.94 -4.59 -5.21
N ASN A 242 4.15 -4.52 -4.12
CA ASN A 242 4.61 -3.98 -2.86
C ASN A 242 5.85 -4.72 -2.34
N PHE A 243 5.84 -6.05 -2.34
CA PHE A 243 6.95 -6.83 -1.80
C PHE A 243 8.21 -6.74 -2.66
N VAL A 244 8.12 -7.04 -3.95
CA VAL A 244 9.28 -7.09 -4.85
C VAL A 244 9.87 -5.70 -5.03
N LEU A 245 9.03 -4.69 -5.26
CA LEU A 245 9.51 -3.32 -5.44
C LEU A 245 10.20 -2.81 -4.18
N SER A 246 9.58 -2.99 -3.00
CA SER A 246 10.23 -2.59 -1.73
C SER A 246 11.57 -3.27 -1.54
N THR A 247 11.65 -4.58 -1.80
CA THR A 247 12.87 -5.37 -1.65
C THR A 247 13.98 -4.80 -2.53
N VAL A 248 13.71 -4.62 -3.82
CA VAL A 248 14.72 -4.14 -4.77
C VAL A 248 15.12 -2.71 -4.46
N LEU A 249 14.16 -1.82 -4.21
CA LEU A 249 14.45 -0.44 -3.86
C LEU A 249 15.22 -0.34 -2.54
N PHE A 250 14.95 -1.19 -1.55
CA PHE A 250 15.69 -1.23 -0.29
C PHE A 250 17.18 -1.54 -0.51
N PHE A 251 17.50 -2.61 -1.24
CA PHE A 251 18.89 -2.95 -1.53
C PHE A 251 19.59 -1.88 -2.36
N ILE A 252 18.92 -1.29 -3.34
CA ILE A 252 19.48 -0.18 -4.12
C ILE A 252 19.72 1.04 -3.24
N SER A 253 18.76 1.37 -2.37
CA SER A 253 18.88 2.48 -1.43
C SER A 253 20.07 2.34 -0.50
N ILE A 254 20.42 1.11 -0.08
CA ILE A 254 21.66 0.87 0.67
C ILE A 254 22.85 1.43 -0.13
N PHE A 255 23.04 1.04 -1.39
CA PHE A 255 24.19 1.49 -2.17
C PHE A 255 24.20 2.98 -2.53
N LEU A 256 23.04 3.64 -2.60
CA LEU A 256 22.93 5.03 -3.05
C LEU A 256 22.90 6.05 -1.91
N LEU A 257 22.53 5.63 -0.70
CA LEU A 257 22.34 6.50 0.47
C LEU A 257 23.36 6.25 1.59
N THR A 258 24.11 5.14 1.59
CA THR A 258 25.32 4.97 2.42
C THR A 258 26.54 5.52 1.72
#